data_AF-A0A7S0QWX3-F1
#
_entry.id   AF-A0A7S0QWX3-F1
#
_cell.length_a   1.000
_cell.length_b   1.000
_cell.length_c   1.000
_cell.angle_alpha   90.00
_cell.angle_beta   90.00
_cell.angle_gamma   90.00
#
_symmetry.space_group_name_H-M   'P 1'
#
loop_
_entity.id
_entity.type
_entity.pdbx_description
1 polymer ?
#
loop_
_entity_poly.entity_id
_entity_poly.type
_entity_poly.pdbx_seq_one_letter_code
_entity_poly.pdbx_strand_id
1 'polypeptide(L)'
;LLAVCAAWPRAADEMNNTRIRDFAVALQQFHRTATRYPMTPEDIAYMKEQVVKLQENLQNHQNPRHWSIMFHVLRHIPAQLAYWGPVRDHWMYSFEDFFGYAMGLIKTR
;
A
#
# COMPACT_ATOMS: atom_id res chain seq x y z
N LEU A 1 1.14 7.42 -8.10
CA LEU A 1 1.82 7.24 -9.40
C LEU A 1 2.89 8.31 -9.60
N LEU A 2 2.56 9.61 -9.67
CA LEU A 2 3.56 10.67 -9.83
C LEU A 2 4.67 10.71 -8.74
N ALA A 3 4.33 10.47 -7.47
CA ALA A 3 5.32 10.47 -6.37
C ALA A 3 6.27 9.23 -6.39
N VAL A 4 5.81 8.10 -6.93
CA VAL A 4 6.64 6.87 -7.04
C VAL A 4 7.67 7.04 -8.16
N CYS A 5 7.29 7.69 -9.26
CA CYS A 5 8.20 7.95 -10.38
C CYS A 5 9.31 8.95 -10.06
N ALA A 6 9.10 9.87 -9.09
CA ALA A 6 10.12 10.84 -8.68
C ALA A 6 11.26 10.20 -7.84
N ALA A 7 10.95 9.15 -7.08
CA ALA A 7 11.92 8.44 -6.23
C ALA A 7 12.63 7.28 -6.94
N TRP A 8 12.14 6.86 -8.12
CA TRP A 8 12.65 5.72 -8.87
C TRP A 8 12.80 6.11 -10.35
N PRO A 9 14.00 6.54 -10.79
CA PRO A 9 14.22 7.11 -12.12
C PRO A 9 13.88 6.18 -13.29
N ARG A 10 13.89 4.85 -13.07
CA ARG A 10 13.53 3.84 -14.09
C ARG A 10 12.04 3.46 -14.09
N ALA A 11 11.21 4.15 -13.31
CA ALA A 11 9.87 3.65 -13.00
C ALA A 11 8.99 3.76 -14.24
N ALA A 12 9.20 4.81 -15.04
CA ALA A 12 8.53 4.98 -16.32
C ALA A 12 8.82 3.82 -17.28
N ASP A 13 10.09 3.39 -17.37
CA ASP A 13 10.50 2.31 -18.27
C ASP A 13 10.05 0.93 -17.77
N GLU A 14 10.13 0.68 -16.46
CA GLU A 14 9.67 -0.56 -15.84
C GLU A 14 8.13 -0.68 -15.83
N MET A 15 7.41 0.45 -15.78
CA MET A 15 5.95 0.47 -15.94
C MET A 15 5.48 0.15 -17.37
N ASN A 16 6.37 0.15 -18.37
CA ASN A 16 6.06 -0.42 -19.68
C ASN A 16 5.99 -1.96 -19.65
N ASN A 17 6.54 -2.60 -18.61
CA ASN A 17 6.28 -4.01 -18.35
C ASN A 17 4.88 -4.17 -17.76
N THR A 18 3.98 -4.78 -18.53
CA THR A 18 2.57 -4.98 -18.15
C THR A 18 2.43 -5.69 -16.81
N ARG A 19 3.32 -6.64 -16.49
CA ARG A 19 3.21 -7.39 -15.23
C ARG A 19 3.55 -6.54 -14.01
N ILE A 20 4.58 -5.70 -14.10
CA ILE A 20 4.97 -4.75 -13.04
C ILE A 20 3.87 -3.71 -12.83
N ARG A 21 3.31 -3.20 -13.94
CA ARG A 21 2.19 -2.26 -13.91
C ARG A 21 0.97 -2.86 -13.24
N ASP A 22 0.59 -4.08 -13.60
CA ASP A 22 -0.60 -4.75 -13.05
C ASP A 22 -0.43 -5.01 -11.55
N PHE A 23 0.78 -5.41 -11.11
CA PHE A 23 1.09 -5.52 -9.69
C PHE A 23 0.97 -4.18 -8.96
N ALA A 24 1.51 -3.10 -9.53
CA ALA A 24 1.43 -1.76 -8.94
C ALA A 24 -0.03 -1.25 -8.84
N VAL A 25 -0.85 -1.51 -9.85
CA VAL A 25 -2.29 -1.19 -9.83
C VAL A 25 -3.01 -1.99 -8.74
N ALA A 26 -2.73 -3.28 -8.62
CA ALA A 26 -3.32 -4.12 -7.57
C ALA A 26 -2.92 -3.63 -6.16
N LEU A 27 -1.66 -3.24 -5.97
CA LEU A 27 -1.17 -2.69 -4.69
C LEU A 27 -1.84 -1.35 -4.37
N GLN A 28 -2.01 -0.49 -5.37
CA GLN A 28 -2.73 0.78 -5.23
C GLN A 28 -4.19 0.55 -4.82
N GLN A 29 -4.87 -0.40 -5.47
CA GLN A 29 -6.26 -0.72 -5.16
C GLN A 29 -6.40 -1.28 -3.74
N PHE A 30 -5.49 -2.17 -3.34
CA PHE A 30 -5.42 -2.71 -1.98
C PHE A 30 -5.29 -1.59 -0.92
N HIS A 31 -4.36 -0.66 -1.12
CA HIS A 31 -4.16 0.46 -0.20
C HIS A 31 -5.38 1.40 -0.17
N ARG A 32 -6.02 1.66 -1.31
CA ARG A 32 -7.26 2.46 -1.36
C ARG A 32 -8.36 1.83 -0.54
N THR A 33 -8.57 0.53 -0.65
CA THR A 33 -9.57 -0.16 0.17
C THR A 33 -9.19 -0.18 1.65
N ALA A 34 -7.91 -0.39 1.97
CA ALA A 34 -7.43 -0.36 3.36
C ALA A 34 -7.66 0.97 4.08
N THR A 35 -7.74 2.08 3.33
CA THR A 35 -7.96 3.44 3.86
C THR A 35 -9.41 3.90 3.77
N ARG A 36 -10.33 3.07 3.25
CA ARG A 36 -11.74 3.44 3.07
C ARG A 36 -12.45 3.55 4.41
N TYR A 37 -13.19 4.64 4.61
CA TYR A 37 -14.07 4.84 5.76
C TYR A 37 -15.50 5.21 5.29
N PRO A 38 -16.56 4.60 5.87
CA PRO A 38 -16.52 3.49 6.82
C PRO A 38 -16.06 2.19 6.13
N MET A 39 -15.42 1.31 6.90
CA MET A 39 -15.00 -0.02 6.41
C MET A 39 -16.14 -1.02 6.59
N THR A 40 -16.48 -1.74 5.52
CA THR A 40 -17.57 -2.72 5.55
C THR A 40 -17.06 -4.16 5.55
N PRO A 41 -17.86 -5.15 5.98
CA PRO A 41 -17.48 -6.56 5.92
C PRO A 41 -17.10 -7.03 4.50
N GLU A 42 -17.73 -6.46 3.47
CA GLU A 42 -17.43 -6.75 2.06
C GLU A 42 -16.03 -6.26 1.67
N ASP A 43 -15.59 -5.11 2.19
CA ASP A 43 -14.22 -4.63 1.99
C ASP A 43 -13.21 -5.61 2.58
N ILE A 44 -13.49 -6.12 3.77
CA ILE A 44 -12.62 -7.09 4.45
C ILE A 44 -12.55 -8.39 3.65
N ALA A 45 -13.69 -8.89 3.18
CA ALA A 45 -13.75 -10.09 2.35
C ALA A 45 -12.96 -9.91 1.05
N TYR A 46 -13.17 -8.78 0.36
CA TYR A 46 -12.41 -8.40 -0.83
C TYR A 46 -10.91 -8.34 -0.54
N MET A 47 -10.49 -7.68 0.54
CA MET A 47 -9.08 -7.53 0.91
C MET A 47 -8.40 -8.85 1.23
N LYS A 48 -9.11 -9.80 1.86
CA LYS A 48 -8.62 -11.17 2.10
C LYS A 48 -8.36 -11.92 0.79
N GLU A 49 -9.18 -11.71 -0.23
CA GLU A 49 -8.95 -12.29 -1.55
C GLU A 49 -7.80 -11.59 -2.28
N GLN A 50 -7.78 -10.25 -2.26
CA GLN A 50 -6.75 -9.47 -2.97
C GLN A 50 -5.34 -9.71 -2.42
N VAL A 51 -5.17 -9.88 -1.10
CA VAL A 51 -3.85 -10.10 -0.52
C VAL A 51 -3.21 -11.40 -1.01
N VAL A 52 -4.02 -12.45 -1.19
CA VAL A 52 -3.56 -13.74 -1.74
C VAL A 52 -3.11 -13.55 -3.19
N LYS A 53 -3.95 -12.90 -4.01
CA LYS A 53 -3.62 -12.62 -5.42
C LYS A 53 -2.37 -11.75 -5.57
N LEU A 54 -2.19 -10.76 -4.70
CA LEU A 54 -0.99 -9.91 -4.67
C LEU A 54 0.26 -10.71 -4.34
N GLN A 55 0.18 -11.63 -3.37
CA GLN A 55 1.28 -12.49 -3.00
C GLN A 55 1.62 -13.47 -4.12
N GLU A 56 0.63 -14.14 -4.71
CA GLU A 56 0.84 -15.03 -5.86
C GLU A 56 1.47 -14.29 -7.05
N ASN A 57 0.98 -13.08 -7.36
CA ASN A 57 1.56 -12.25 -8.41
C ASN A 57 3.02 -11.90 -8.07
N LEU A 58 3.32 -11.47 -6.85
CA LEU A 58 4.69 -11.16 -6.42
C LEU A 58 5.61 -12.40 -6.51
N GLN A 59 5.13 -13.60 -6.21
CA GLN A 59 5.91 -14.84 -6.29
C GLN A 59 6.36 -15.13 -7.72
N ASN A 60 5.51 -14.80 -8.71
CA ASN A 60 5.83 -14.94 -10.12
C ASN A 60 6.89 -13.94 -10.62
N HIS A 61 7.16 -12.88 -9.88
CA HIS A 61 8.16 -11.86 -10.19
C HIS A 61 9.45 -12.03 -9.39
N GLN A 62 9.32 -12.48 -8.14
CA GLN A 62 10.42 -12.50 -7.19
C GLN A 62 10.25 -13.64 -6.19
N ASN A 63 11.33 -14.41 -5.98
CA ASN A 63 11.39 -15.47 -4.99
C ASN A 63 11.01 -14.93 -3.59
N PRO A 64 10.12 -15.63 -2.83
CA PRO A 64 9.77 -15.27 -1.45
C PRO A 64 10.94 -14.97 -0.52
N ARG A 65 12.11 -15.59 -0.74
CA ARG A 65 13.32 -15.34 0.06
C ARG A 65 13.85 -13.92 -0.05
N HIS A 66 13.50 -13.19 -1.11
CA HIS A 66 13.89 -11.80 -1.31
C HIS A 66 12.79 -10.82 -0.87
N TRP A 67 11.67 -11.31 -0.34
CA TRP A 67 10.58 -10.44 0.07
C TRP A 67 10.99 -9.66 1.32
N SER A 68 10.75 -8.36 1.30
CA SER A 68 10.89 -7.55 2.50
C SER A 68 9.83 -7.92 3.53
N ILE A 69 10.09 -7.55 4.79
CA ILE A 69 9.12 -7.69 5.88
C ILE A 69 7.77 -7.05 5.54
N MET A 70 7.74 -6.00 4.71
CA MET A 70 6.51 -5.32 4.30
C MET A 70 5.57 -6.24 3.51
N PHE A 71 6.11 -7.09 2.63
CA PHE A 71 5.31 -8.06 1.87
C PHE A 71 4.80 -9.22 2.73
N HIS A 72 5.53 -9.55 3.80
CA HIS A 72 5.02 -10.48 4.81
C HIS A 72 3.86 -9.85 5.60
N VAL A 73 4.05 -8.62 6.10
CA VAL A 73 3.06 -7.90 6.92
C VAL A 73 1.76 -7.63 6.15
N LEU A 74 1.85 -7.42 4.83
CA LEU A 74 0.68 -7.27 3.95
C LEU A 74 -0.37 -8.38 4.17
N ARG A 75 0.05 -9.63 4.42
CA ARG A 75 -0.84 -10.77 4.70
C ARG A 75 -1.77 -10.56 5.90
N HIS A 76 -1.31 -9.81 6.90
CA HIS A 76 -2.02 -9.63 8.16
C HIS A 76 -2.99 -8.44 8.12
N ILE A 77 -2.83 -7.54 7.15
CA ILE A 77 -3.64 -6.32 7.05
C ILE A 77 -5.14 -6.59 7.03
N PRO A 78 -5.70 -7.54 6.23
CA PRO A 78 -7.14 -7.76 6.23
C PRO A 78 -7.69 -8.21 7.60
N ALA A 79 -6.90 -8.94 8.39
CA ALA A 79 -7.30 -9.34 9.74
C ALA A 79 -7.24 -8.17 10.72
N GLN A 80 -6.21 -7.32 10.61
CA GLN A 80 -6.11 -6.08 11.40
C GLN A 80 -7.26 -5.13 11.11
N LEU A 81 -7.57 -4.93 9.82
CA LEU A 81 -8.67 -4.09 9.35
C LEU A 81 -10.03 -4.55 9.90
N ALA A 82 -10.25 -5.86 10.01
CA ALA A 82 -11.48 -6.42 10.57
C ALA A 82 -11.66 -6.11 12.07
N TYR A 83 -10.56 -5.91 12.80
CA TYR A 83 -10.57 -5.71 14.25
C TYR A 83 -10.46 -4.24 14.64
N TRP A 84 -9.59 -3.48 13.98
CA TRP A 84 -9.34 -2.07 14.27
C TRP A 84 -10.09 -1.10 13.35
N GLY A 85 -10.51 -1.53 12.16
CA GLY A 85 -11.03 -0.63 11.12
C GLY A 85 -9.93 -0.12 10.19
N PRO A 86 -10.17 0.97 9.44
CA PRO A 86 -9.27 1.42 8.36
C PRO A 86 -7.88 1.80 8.86
N VAL A 87 -6.86 1.60 8.03
CA VAL A 87 -5.46 1.89 8.42
C VAL A 87 -5.22 3.38 8.69
N ARG A 88 -6.04 4.27 8.14
CA ARG A 88 -5.87 5.73 8.31
C ARG A 88 -5.97 6.16 9.77
N ASP A 89 -6.79 5.47 10.56
CA ASP A 89 -7.07 5.83 11.95
C ASP A 89 -6.00 5.30 12.93
N HIS A 90 -5.24 4.27 12.53
CA HIS A 90 -4.35 3.53 13.43
C HIS A 90 -2.88 3.58 13.05
N TRP A 91 -2.56 3.96 11.81
CA TRP A 91 -1.19 4.06 11.34
C TRP A 91 -0.67 5.50 11.43
N MET A 92 0.51 5.73 10.87
CA MET A 92 1.22 7.01 10.98
C MET A 92 0.58 8.17 10.21
N TYR A 93 -0.52 7.99 9.48
CA TYR A 93 -1.12 9.04 8.64
C TYR A 93 -1.40 10.32 9.43
N SER A 94 -1.98 10.23 10.63
CA SER A 94 -2.26 11.43 11.43
C SER A 94 -0.99 12.13 11.90
N PHE A 95 0.06 11.38 12.21
CA PHE A 95 1.37 11.95 12.54
C PHE A 95 2.03 12.59 11.31
N GLU A 96 1.97 11.95 10.14
CA GLU A 96 2.47 12.49 8.88
C GLU A 96 1.74 13.77 8.48
N ASP A 97 0.40 13.79 8.58
CA ASP A 97 -0.43 14.97 8.33
C ASP A 97 -0.03 16.12 9.29
N PHE A 98 0.15 15.82 10.59
CA PHE A 98 0.58 16.79 11.59
C PHE A 98 1.99 17.33 11.32
N PHE A 99 2.97 16.47 11.08
CA PHE A 99 4.34 16.89 10.80
C PHE A 99 4.44 17.64 9.48
N GLY A 100 3.69 17.24 8.45
CA GLY A 100 3.59 17.98 7.19
C GLY A 100 3.07 19.40 7.40
N TYR A 101 2.02 19.56 8.21
CA TYR A 101 1.52 20.88 8.61
C TYR A 101 2.58 21.68 9.39
N ALA A 102 3.19 21.08 10.41
CA ALA A 102 4.19 21.74 11.26
C ALA A 102 5.40 22.22 10.44
N MET A 103 5.89 21.39 9.52
CA MET A 103 6.98 21.75 8.61
C MET A 103 6.60 22.93 7.68
N GLY A 104 5.35 23.00 7.22
CA GLY A 104 4.86 24.14 6.43
C GLY A 104 4.83 25.46 7.22
N LEU A 105 4.70 25.40 8.55
CA LEU A 105 4.78 26.57 9.42
C LEU A 105 6.22 26.99 9.73
N ILE A 106 7.17 26.05 9.71
CA ILE A 106 8.60 26.33 9.88
C ILE A 106 9.10 26.99 8.60
N LYS A 107 8.93 28.31 8.50
CA LYS A 107 9.47 29.16 7.42
C LYS A 107 10.98 29.37 7.48
N THR A 108 11.69 28.59 8.28
CA THR A 108 13.11 28.80 8.57
C THR A 108 13.89 27.53 8.25
N ARG A 109 14.59 27.53 7.11
CA ARG A 109 15.95 28.08 6.98
C ARG A 109 16.20 28.51 5.54
#